data_AF-A0A519N6J0-F1
#
_entry.id   AF-A0A519N6J0-F1
#
_cell.length_a   1.000
_cell.length_b   1.000
_cell.length_c   1.000
_cell.angle_alpha   90.00
_cell.angle_beta   90.00
_cell.angle_gamma   90.00
#
_symmetry.space_group_name_H-M   'P 1'
#
loop_
_entity.id
_entity.type
_entity.pdbx_description
1 polymer ?
#
loop_
_entity_poly.entity_id
_entity_poly.type
_entity_poly.pdbx_seq_one_letter_code
_entity_poly.pdbx_strand_id
1 'polypeptide(L)'
;MNGLSETNPKRKPIQILRWWEIRRIVFNLIQILLVAISLWILGLRIFDMEMGSGDYFLLLIYVGHLLIANFIYTFGWIIELARPRNTNFARKFFLAILVLSSVGLVALTASFAFILWS
;
A
#
# COMPACT_ATOMS: atom_id res chain seq x y z
N MET A 1 1.77 15.06 45.52
CA MET A 1 0.40 14.64 45.13
C MET A 1 0.31 14.78 43.62
N ASN A 2 0.25 13.65 42.90
CA ASN A 2 0.14 13.56 41.45
C ASN A 2 -1.28 13.93 41.04
N GLY A 3 -1.45 14.96 40.21
CA GLY A 3 -2.79 15.49 39.98
C GLY A 3 -2.95 16.35 38.76
N LEU A 4 -2.34 15.99 37.62
CA LEU A 4 -2.81 16.41 36.29
C LEU A 4 -2.40 15.31 35.30
N SER A 5 -3.17 14.22 35.26
CA SER A 5 -3.11 13.33 34.11
C SER A 5 -3.61 14.13 32.92
N GLU A 6 -2.67 14.67 32.13
CA GLU A 6 -2.96 15.29 30.84
C GLU A 6 -3.90 14.37 30.06
N THR A 7 -5.17 14.74 30.00
CA THR A 7 -6.18 14.01 29.23
C THR A 7 -5.85 14.28 27.77
N ASN A 8 -4.92 13.51 27.23
CA ASN A 8 -4.59 13.51 25.81
C ASN A 8 -5.93 13.28 25.08
N PRO A 9 -6.49 14.29 24.39
CA PRO A 9 -7.85 14.21 23.92
C PRO A 9 -7.93 13.05 22.93
N LYS A 10 -8.64 11.98 23.32
CA LYS A 10 -8.85 10.82 22.45
C LYS A 10 -9.38 11.33 21.12
N ARG A 11 -8.65 11.04 20.02
CA ARG A 11 -9.07 11.45 18.67
C ARG A 11 -10.48 10.94 18.42
N LYS A 12 -11.34 11.81 17.89
CA LYS A 12 -12.69 11.41 17.48
C LYS A 12 -12.56 10.37 16.35
N PRO A 13 -13.42 9.33 16.28
CA PRO A 13 -13.38 8.31 15.22
C PRO A 13 -13.35 8.92 13.80
N ILE A 14 -14.06 10.04 13.60
CA ILE A 14 -14.10 10.73 12.30
C ILE A 14 -12.76 11.36 11.91
N GLN A 15 -11.94 11.78 12.88
CA GLN A 15 -10.61 12.33 12.63
C GLN A 15 -9.64 11.21 12.23
N ILE A 16 -9.78 10.04 12.85
CA ILE A 16 -9.03 8.82 12.46
C ILE A 16 -9.40 8.45 11.03
N LEU A 17 -10.69 8.32 10.72
CA LEU A 17 -11.17 7.96 9.40
C LEU A 17 -10.68 8.93 8.31
N ARG A 18 -10.83 10.24 8.52
CA ARG A 18 -10.37 11.26 7.56
C ARG A 18 -8.86 11.18 7.31
N TRP A 19 -8.07 10.89 8.34
CA TRP A 19 -6.62 10.77 8.21
C TRP A 19 -6.22 9.58 7.32
N TRP A 20 -6.88 8.43 7.50
CA TRP A 20 -6.65 7.23 6.68
C TRP A 20 -7.17 7.42 5.25
N GLU A 21 -8.36 7.95 5.06
CA GLU A 21 -8.93 8.08 3.70
C GLU A 21 -8.15 9.05 2.81
N ILE A 22 -7.68 10.20 3.34
CA ILE A 22 -6.82 11.12 2.58
C ILE A 22 -5.52 10.43 2.16
N ARG A 23 -4.94 9.62 3.06
CA ARG A 23 -3.70 8.90 2.77
C ARG A 23 -3.90 7.67 1.90
N ARG A 24 -5.11 7.11 1.83
CA ARG A 24 -5.45 6.03 0.91
C ARG A 24 -5.31 6.49 -0.53
N ILE A 25 -5.74 7.72 -0.83
CA ILE A 25 -5.57 8.33 -2.16
C ILE A 25 -4.08 8.42 -2.50
N VAL A 26 -3.25 8.99 -1.61
CA VAL A 26 -1.80 9.11 -1.82
C VAL A 26 -1.15 7.74 -1.97
N PHE A 27 -1.52 6.78 -1.13
CA PHE A 27 -1.02 5.41 -1.18
C PHE A 27 -1.32 4.76 -2.53
N ASN A 28 -2.58 4.80 -2.98
CA ASN A 28 -2.99 4.21 -4.24
C ASN A 28 -2.35 4.90 -5.45
N LEU A 29 -2.21 6.22 -5.44
CA LEU A 29 -1.51 6.95 -6.49
C LEU A 29 -0.06 6.50 -6.63
N ILE A 30 0.67 6.36 -5.52
CA ILE A 30 2.05 5.87 -5.53
C ILE A 30 2.10 4.44 -6.06
N GLN A 31 1.23 3.55 -5.58
CA GLN A 31 1.21 2.15 -5.99
C GLN A 31 0.88 1.99 -7.49
N ILE A 32 -0.10 2.73 -8.01
CA ILE A 32 -0.45 2.73 -9.44
C ILE A 32 0.74 3.25 -10.27
N LEU A 33 1.38 4.34 -9.84
CA LEU A 33 2.54 4.89 -10.54
C LEU A 33 3.68 3.88 -10.59
N LEU A 34 3.98 3.19 -9.48
CA LEU A 34 5.01 2.18 -9.45
C LEU A 34 4.67 0.98 -10.33
N VAL A 35 3.41 0.51 -10.35
CA VAL A 35 2.99 -0.56 -11.27
C VAL A 35 3.16 -0.11 -12.73
N ALA A 36 2.74 1.11 -13.07
CA ALA A 36 2.92 1.64 -14.42
C ALA A 36 4.41 1.69 -14.83
N ILE A 37 5.29 2.14 -13.93
CA ILE A 37 6.74 2.14 -14.15
C ILE A 37 7.27 0.71 -14.31
N SER A 38 6.84 -0.23 -13.47
CA SER A 38 7.23 -1.64 -13.55
C SER A 38 6.83 -2.28 -14.89
N LEU A 39 5.59 -2.07 -15.33
CA LEU A 39 5.12 -2.56 -16.63
C LEU A 39 5.93 -1.95 -17.78
N TRP A 40 6.24 -0.66 -17.70
CA TRP A 40 7.08 0.03 -18.68
C TRP A 40 8.49 -0.53 -18.75
N ILE A 41 9.14 -0.79 -17.59
CA ILE A 41 10.48 -1.40 -17.51
C ILE A 41 10.49 -2.79 -18.17
N LEU A 42 9.41 -3.56 -17.98
CA LEU A 42 9.27 -4.89 -18.55
C LEU A 42 8.78 -4.87 -20.02
N GLY A 43 8.57 -3.69 -20.61
CA GLY A 43 8.10 -3.55 -22.00
C GLY A 43 6.65 -3.99 -22.23
N LEU A 44 5.87 -4.16 -21.16
CA LEU A 44 4.52 -4.72 -21.20
C LEU A 44 3.49 -3.69 -21.65
N ARG A 45 2.76 -4.01 -22.73
CA ARG A 45 1.68 -3.17 -23.27
C ARG A 45 0.33 -3.76 -22.89
N ILE A 46 -0.33 -3.13 -21.91
CA ILE A 46 -1.60 -3.61 -21.34
C ILE A 46 -2.68 -3.84 -22.41
N PHE A 47 -2.72 -3.01 -23.46
CA PHE A 47 -3.73 -3.10 -24.52
C PHE A 47 -3.46 -4.20 -25.56
N ASP A 48 -2.23 -4.71 -25.63
CA ASP A 48 -1.82 -5.72 -26.61
C ASP A 48 -1.71 -7.12 -25.97
N MET A 49 -2.05 -7.26 -24.68
CA MET A 49 -1.94 -8.53 -23.95
C MET A 49 -3.05 -9.50 -24.35
N GLU A 50 -2.65 -10.72 -24.76
CA GLU A 50 -3.56 -11.83 -24.97
C GLU A 50 -3.93 -12.49 -23.64
N MET A 51 -5.23 -12.77 -23.42
CA MET A 51 -5.69 -13.48 -22.22
C MET A 51 -5.07 -14.88 -22.13
N GLY A 52 -4.53 -15.22 -20.97
CA GLY A 52 -3.86 -16.51 -20.75
C GLY A 52 -2.39 -16.54 -21.16
N SER A 53 -1.85 -15.46 -21.72
CA SER A 53 -0.40 -15.31 -21.93
C SER A 53 0.35 -15.14 -20.60
N GLY A 54 1.67 -15.37 -20.61
CA GLY A 54 2.53 -15.10 -19.46
C GLY A 54 2.45 -13.64 -18.99
N ASP A 55 2.41 -12.70 -19.94
CA ASP A 55 2.28 -11.26 -19.69
C ASP A 55 0.96 -10.92 -18.99
N TYR A 56 -0.13 -11.59 -19.39
CA TYR A 56 -1.43 -11.47 -18.72
C TYR A 56 -1.37 -11.94 -17.27
N PHE A 57 -0.75 -13.10 -16.99
CA PHE A 57 -0.58 -13.58 -15.62
C PHE A 57 0.30 -12.65 -14.79
N LEU A 58 1.34 -12.08 -15.39
CA LEU A 58 2.19 -11.10 -14.74
C LEU A 58 1.40 -9.84 -14.34
N LEU A 59 0.56 -9.32 -15.24
CA LEU A 59 -0.37 -8.24 -14.91
C LEU A 59 -1.31 -8.62 -13.75
N LEU A 60 -1.85 -9.85 -13.73
CA LEU A 60 -2.67 -10.33 -12.62
C LEU A 60 -1.90 -10.39 -11.30
N ILE A 61 -0.61 -10.75 -11.31
CA ILE A 61 0.23 -10.72 -10.10
C ILE A 61 0.38 -9.28 -9.59
N TYR A 62 0.62 -8.31 -10.47
CA TYR A 62 0.68 -6.90 -10.10
C TYR A 62 -0.64 -6.40 -9.51
N VAL A 63 -1.78 -6.75 -10.12
CA VAL A 63 -3.11 -6.44 -9.57
C VAL A 63 -3.32 -7.11 -8.21
N GLY A 64 -2.94 -8.37 -8.06
CA GLY A 64 -3.00 -9.10 -6.80
C GLY A 64 -2.18 -8.43 -5.70
N HIS A 65 -0.97 -7.96 -6.02
CA HIS A 65 -0.14 -7.19 -5.09
C HIS A 65 -0.83 -5.90 -4.63
N LEU A 66 -1.43 -5.15 -5.55
CA LEU A 66 -2.20 -3.94 -5.22
C LEU A 66 -3.38 -4.23 -4.27
N LEU A 67 -4.09 -5.33 -4.52
CA LEU A 67 -5.18 -5.77 -3.67
C LEU A 67 -4.69 -6.12 -2.26
N ILE A 68 -3.66 -6.96 -2.15
CA ILE A 68 -3.05 -7.33 -0.86
C ILE A 68 -2.60 -6.08 -0.09
N ALA A 69 -1.92 -5.15 -0.76
CA ALA A 69 -1.46 -3.92 -0.16
C ALA A 69 -2.63 -3.06 0.37
N ASN A 70 -3.73 -2.97 -0.39
CA ASN A 70 -4.96 -2.29 0.03
C ASN A 70 -5.68 -3.01 1.19
N PHE A 71 -5.66 -4.34 1.23
CA PHE A 71 -6.21 -5.11 2.34
C PHE A 71 -5.43 -4.84 3.64
N ILE A 72 -4.10 -4.92 3.61
CA ILE A 72 -3.25 -4.65 4.78
C ILE A 72 -3.43 -3.20 5.25
N TYR A 73 -3.50 -2.24 4.31
CA TYR A 73 -3.83 -0.85 4.62
C TYR A 73 -5.19 -0.74 5.35
N THR A 74 -6.19 -1.48 4.86
CA THR A 74 -7.54 -1.51 5.42
C THR A 74 -7.55 -2.12 6.83
N PHE A 75 -6.69 -3.09 7.13
CA PHE A 75 -6.54 -3.58 8.51
C PHE A 75 -5.96 -2.51 9.45
N GLY A 76 -5.07 -1.65 8.97
CA GLY A 76 -4.46 -0.58 9.76
C GLY A 76 -5.45 0.37 10.41
N TRP A 77 -6.37 0.91 9.63
CA TRP A 77 -7.38 1.84 10.14
C TRP A 77 -8.42 1.14 11.02
N ILE A 78 -8.78 -0.11 10.72
CA ILE A 78 -9.67 -0.93 11.57
C ILE A 78 -9.02 -1.15 12.94
N ILE A 79 -7.72 -1.49 13.00
CA ILE A 79 -6.99 -1.68 14.25
C ILE A 79 -6.93 -0.37 15.06
N GLU A 80 -6.70 0.76 14.41
CA GLU A 80 -6.69 2.06 15.09
C GLU A 80 -8.07 2.48 15.59
N LEU A 81 -9.15 2.16 14.87
CA LEU A 81 -10.52 2.39 15.34
C LEU A 81 -10.89 1.49 16.52
N ALA A 82 -10.53 0.20 16.46
CA ALA A 82 -10.79 -0.76 17.53
C ALA A 82 -10.03 -0.41 18.82
N ARG A 83 -8.81 0.14 18.67
CA ARG A 83 -8.00 0.60 19.79
C ARG A 83 -7.36 1.94 19.45
N PRO A 84 -8.05 3.07 19.76
CA PRO A 84 -7.53 4.40 19.51
C PRO A 84 -6.17 4.58 20.20
N ARG A 85 -5.13 4.68 19.38
CA ARG A 85 -3.74 4.83 19.80
C ARG A 85 -3.26 6.26 19.56
N ASN A 86 -2.06 6.54 20.04
CA ASN A 86 -1.40 7.81 19.78
C ASN A 86 -1.14 8.00 18.28
N THR A 87 -1.09 9.25 17.83
CA THR A 87 -0.97 9.68 16.42
C THR A 87 0.27 9.13 15.72
N ASN A 88 1.29 8.77 16.49
CA ASN A 88 2.51 8.15 16.02
C ASN A 88 2.29 6.73 15.46
N PHE A 89 1.29 5.99 15.95
CA PHE A 89 0.99 4.64 15.44
C PHE A 89 0.56 4.72 13.97
N ALA A 90 -0.45 5.55 13.68
CA ALA A 90 -1.00 5.73 12.33
C ALA A 90 0.11 6.07 11.33
N ARG A 91 0.92 7.09 11.65
CA ARG A 91 2.05 7.53 10.80
C ARG A 91 3.07 6.42 10.56
N LYS A 92 3.50 5.71 11.62
CA LYS A 92 4.49 4.63 11.50
C LYS A 92 3.95 3.47 10.67
N PHE A 93 2.70 3.07 10.90
CA PHE A 93 2.07 1.98 10.18
C PHE A 93 1.86 2.32 8.70
N PHE A 94 1.39 3.53 8.40
CA PHE A 94 1.29 4.02 7.03
C PHE A 94 2.63 3.97 6.29
N LEU A 95 3.70 4.49 6.91
CA LEU A 95 5.04 4.46 6.30
C LEU A 95 5.54 3.02 6.12
N ALA A 96 5.32 2.16 7.12
CA ALA A 96 5.73 0.76 7.04
C ALA A 96 5.05 0.03 5.87
N ILE A 97 3.73 0.19 5.71
CA ILE A 97 3.01 -0.42 4.58
C ILE A 97 3.46 0.18 3.26
N LEU A 98 3.60 1.50 3.17
CA LEU A 98 4.04 2.16 1.95
C LEU A 98 5.41 1.64 1.51
N VAL A 99 6.37 1.55 2.44
CA VAL A 99 7.72 1.04 2.14
C VAL A 99 7.66 -0.44 1.80
N LEU A 100 6.98 -1.27 2.61
CA LEU A 100 6.91 -2.71 2.39
C LEU A 100 6.27 -3.06 1.04
N SER A 101 5.14 -2.43 0.71
CA SER A 101 4.45 -2.64 -0.57
C SER A 101 5.27 -2.15 -1.76
N SER A 102 5.92 -0.99 -1.63
CA SER A 102 6.80 -0.45 -2.70
C SER A 102 8.03 -1.32 -2.92
N VAL A 103 8.71 -1.73 -1.85
CA VAL A 103 9.89 -2.60 -1.92
C VAL A 103 9.49 -3.97 -2.48
N GLY A 104 8.37 -4.54 -2.03
CA GLY A 104 7.86 -5.81 -2.56
C GLY A 104 7.58 -5.72 -4.06
N LEU A 105 6.99 -4.62 -4.53
CA LEU A 105 6.71 -4.40 -5.94
C LEU A 105 7.98 -4.23 -6.79
N VAL A 106 8.96 -3.49 -6.28
CA VAL A 106 10.28 -3.32 -6.92
C VAL A 106 11.02 -4.65 -6.98
N ALA A 107 11.03 -5.41 -5.89
CA ALA A 107 11.66 -6.73 -5.83
C ALA A 107 11.00 -7.69 -6.84
N LEU A 108 9.67 -7.72 -6.88
CA LEU A 108 8.91 -8.51 -7.84
C LEU A 108 9.31 -8.18 -9.29
N THR A 109 9.37 -6.89 -9.61
CA THR A 109 9.75 -6.41 -10.95
C THR A 109 11.18 -6.80 -11.29
N ALA A 110 12.11 -6.62 -10.34
CA ALA A 110 13.52 -6.98 -10.53
C ALA A 110 13.70 -8.49 -10.73
N SER A 111 12.94 -9.33 -10.01
CA SER A 111 12.95 -10.78 -10.18
C SER A 111 12.49 -11.20 -11.58
N PHE A 112 11.41 -10.63 -12.10
CA PHE A 112 10.93 -10.93 -13.45
C PHE A 112 11.86 -10.40 -14.53
N ALA A 113 12.36 -9.19 -14.38
CA ALA A 113 13.39 -8.63 -15.25
C ALA A 113 14.59 -9.57 -15.35
N PHE A 114 15.10 -10.04 -14.21
CA PHE A 114 16.23 -10.97 -14.17
C PHE A 114 15.93 -12.28 -14.92
N ILE A 115 14.76 -12.88 -14.70
CA ILE A 115 14.34 -14.13 -15.38
C ILE A 115 14.20 -13.95 -16.90
N LEU A 116 13.69 -12.80 -17.36
CA LEU A 116 13.50 -12.54 -18.78
C LEU A 116 14.82 -12.27 -19.52
N TRP A 117 15.83 -11.76 -18.82
CA TRP A 117 17.14 -11.44 -19.38
C TRP A 117 18.22 -12.50 -19.13
N SER A 118 17.91 -13.58 -18.40
CA SER A 118 18.78 -14.73 -18.16
C SER A 118 18.53 -15.86 -19.16
#